data_AF-A0AAJ7SL38-F1
#
_entry.id   AF-A0AAJ7SL38-F1
#
_cell.length_a   1.000
_cell.length_b   1.000
_cell.length_c   1.000
_cell.angle_alpha   90.00
_cell.angle_beta   90.00
_cell.angle_gamma   90.00
#
_symmetry.space_group_name_H-M   'P 1'
#
loop_
_entity.id
_entity.type
_entity.pdbx_description
1 polymer ?
#
loop_
_entity_poly.entity_id
_entity_poly.type
_entity_poly.pdbx_seq_one_letter_code
_entity_poly.pdbx_strand_id
1 'polypeptide(L)'
;MSVTQQLLLMLLLLLVMLASGAQPQETTTTATPPPPSPPPAGPVDVSKLTTSEPLSARVERPLGSCSVACGVGALEVASCLETQGTEPTQCRKVTRPCLRRADCGVRAVSVVSGHGAALDCLGPEMARVDLAGFSFAWRWAPGAVTEDPSEIRVPLAPAPPSSSLSWRSATERAAGSYRCVVTARGVPEPVKIVLFVLKVKTLQLPFADTSPDERAGMLQQLAQALAAFYRDRLRGHAWAAALLVLAGFGLPVAWLCLAARCGRRGQDDGTPVLP
;
A
#
# COMPACT_ATOMS: atom_id res chain seq x y z
N MET A 1 23.35 17.70 21.20
CA MET A 1 22.29 18.40 21.95
C MET A 1 22.04 17.62 23.22
N SER A 2 22.06 18.28 24.38
CA SER A 2 21.89 17.62 25.68
C SER A 2 20.44 17.16 25.85
N VAL A 3 20.21 16.02 26.52
CA VAL A 3 18.87 15.47 26.82
C VAL A 3 17.98 16.52 27.52
N THR A 4 18.59 17.39 28.32
CA THR A 4 17.91 18.52 28.98
C THR A 4 17.36 19.56 27.99
N GLN A 5 18.07 19.80 26.88
CA GLN A 5 17.65 20.74 25.84
C GLN A 5 16.47 20.18 25.03
N GLN A 6 16.42 18.87 24.85
CA GLN A 6 15.36 18.18 24.11
C GLN A 6 14.05 18.14 24.92
N LEU A 7 14.15 17.94 26.24
CA LEU A 7 13.01 18.06 27.16
C LEU A 7 12.46 19.49 27.24
N LEU A 8 13.34 20.50 27.25
CA LEU A 8 12.91 21.90 27.28
C LEU A 8 12.13 22.28 26.00
N LEU A 9 12.60 21.80 24.84
CA LEU A 9 11.95 22.06 23.55
C LEU A 9 10.57 21.39 23.46
N MET A 10 10.45 20.16 23.97
CA MET A 10 9.18 19.43 24.04
C MET A 10 8.18 20.13 24.96
N LEU A 11 8.63 20.62 26.12
CA LEU A 11 7.78 21.37 27.05
C LEU A 11 7.29 22.69 26.44
N LEU A 12 8.17 23.40 25.72
CA LEU A 12 7.83 24.64 25.04
C LEU A 12 6.79 24.44 23.93
N LEU A 13 6.93 23.37 23.14
CA LEU A 13 5.95 22.98 22.12
C LEU A 13 4.59 22.61 22.73
N LEU A 14 4.58 21.91 23.86
CA LEU A 14 3.34 21.56 24.57
C LEU A 14 2.61 22.81 25.07
N LEU A 15 3.34 23.79 25.61
CA LEU A 15 2.79 25.06 26.08
C LEU A 15 2.22 25.90 24.92
N VAL A 16 2.86 25.92 23.75
CA VAL A 16 2.34 26.60 22.55
C VAL A 16 1.04 25.95 22.07
N MET A 17 0.94 24.62 22.10
CA MET A 17 -0.29 23.91 21.71
C MET A 17 -1.44 24.15 22.71
N LEU A 18 -1.13 24.26 24.01
CA LEU A 18 -2.13 24.60 25.04
C LEU A 18 -2.60 26.06 24.95
N ALA A 19 -1.73 26.98 24.52
CA ALA A 19 -2.09 28.39 24.34
C ALA A 19 -2.92 28.66 23.07
N SER A 20 -2.95 27.73 22.12
CA SER A 20 -3.60 27.89 20.81
C SER A 20 -5.05 27.40 20.77
N GLY A 21 -5.74 27.37 21.93
CA GLY A 21 -7.15 27.01 22.04
C GLY A 21 -8.07 28.00 21.31
N ALA A 22 -8.12 27.90 19.98
CA ALA A 22 -9.06 28.62 19.14
C ALA A 22 -10.40 27.87 19.15
N GLN A 23 -11.42 28.52 19.74
CA GLN A 23 -12.81 28.12 19.62
C GLN A 23 -13.24 28.11 18.14
N PRO A 24 -13.94 27.07 17.66
CA PRO A 24 -14.70 27.16 16.42
C PRO A 24 -15.89 28.10 16.64
N GLN A 25 -15.94 29.19 15.88
CA GLN A 25 -17.14 30.03 15.76
C GLN A 25 -18.25 29.22 15.08
N GLU A 26 -19.39 29.12 15.74
CA GLU A 26 -20.66 28.76 15.12
C GLU A 26 -21.08 29.89 14.17
N THR A 27 -20.87 29.71 12.87
CA THR A 27 -21.54 30.53 11.86
C THR A 27 -22.95 30.00 11.64
N THR A 28 -23.91 30.68 12.27
CA THR A 28 -25.33 30.65 11.97
C THR A 28 -25.55 31.17 10.55
N THR A 29 -25.76 30.28 9.57
CA THR A 29 -26.17 30.67 8.22
C THR A 29 -27.69 30.67 8.14
N THR A 30 -28.23 31.89 8.15
CA THR A 30 -29.61 32.28 7.85
C THR A 30 -30.13 31.63 6.57
N ALA A 31 -31.30 31.00 6.68
CA ALA A 31 -32.02 30.40 5.56
C ALA A 31 -32.55 31.48 4.59
N THR A 32 -32.14 31.41 3.33
CA THR A 32 -32.73 32.17 2.22
C THR A 32 -33.91 31.38 1.64
N PRO A 33 -35.10 31.99 1.43
CA PRO A 33 -36.24 31.31 0.83
C PRO A 33 -36.01 31.02 -0.67
N PRO A 34 -36.66 29.97 -1.23
CA PRO A 34 -36.49 29.58 -2.62
C PRO A 34 -37.11 30.60 -3.60
N PRO A 35 -36.57 30.70 -4.84
CA PRO A 35 -37.13 31.55 -5.88
C PRO A 35 -38.49 31.05 -6.37
N PRO A 36 -39.39 31.96 -6.83
CA PRO A 36 -40.72 31.59 -7.31
C PRO A 36 -40.65 30.76 -8.60
N SER A 37 -41.58 29.81 -8.69
CA SER A 37 -41.81 28.93 -9.84
C SER A 37 -42.16 29.71 -11.12
N PRO A 38 -41.70 29.25 -12.31
CA PRO A 38 -42.10 29.83 -13.57
C PRO A 38 -43.58 29.54 -13.89
N PRO A 39 -44.25 30.44 -14.64
CA PRO A 39 -45.66 30.30 -14.99
C PRO A 39 -45.90 29.09 -15.91
N PRO A 40 -47.13 28.52 -15.90
CA PRO A 40 -47.48 27.39 -16.75
C PRO A 40 -47.34 27.78 -18.23
N ALA A 41 -46.55 26.98 -18.96
CA ALA A 41 -46.46 27.06 -20.40
C ALA A 41 -47.86 26.85 -21.00
N GLY A 42 -48.35 27.85 -21.74
CA GLY A 42 -49.57 27.74 -22.51
C GLY A 42 -49.51 26.59 -23.52
N PRO A 43 -50.66 26.14 -24.05
CA PRO A 43 -50.72 25.03 -24.98
C PRO A 43 -49.88 25.34 -26.20
N VAL A 44 -48.83 24.54 -26.39
CA VAL A 44 -48.00 24.55 -27.60
C VAL A 44 -48.87 24.06 -28.75
N ASP A 45 -49.13 24.94 -29.70
CA ASP A 45 -49.86 24.64 -30.92
C ASP A 45 -49.01 23.69 -31.80
N VAL A 46 -49.36 22.41 -31.74
CA VAL A 46 -48.67 21.30 -32.43
C VAL A 46 -48.91 21.35 -33.95
N SER A 47 -49.78 22.23 -34.45
CA SER A 47 -50.14 22.29 -35.87
C SER A 47 -49.18 23.10 -36.74
N LYS A 48 -48.03 23.56 -36.21
CA LYS A 48 -47.05 24.37 -36.96
C LYS A 48 -45.61 23.83 -37.01
N LEU A 49 -45.37 22.56 -36.64
CA LEU A 49 -44.10 21.89 -36.89
C LEU A 49 -44.18 20.99 -38.14
N THR A 50 -44.29 21.62 -39.31
CA THR A 50 -43.92 20.97 -40.57
C THR A 50 -42.47 21.36 -40.86
N THR A 51 -41.55 20.74 -40.14
CA THR A 51 -40.12 20.79 -40.45
C THR A 51 -39.67 19.37 -40.67
N SER A 52 -39.52 19.02 -41.95
CA SER A 52 -38.97 17.76 -42.44
C SER A 52 -37.44 17.72 -42.26
N GLU A 53 -36.94 18.00 -41.06
CA GLU A 53 -35.57 17.70 -40.70
C GLU A 53 -35.50 16.25 -40.22
N PRO A 54 -34.55 15.44 -40.71
CA PRO A 54 -34.45 14.07 -40.25
C PRO A 54 -34.06 14.10 -38.77
N LEU A 55 -34.96 13.61 -37.91
CA LEU A 55 -34.69 13.48 -36.47
C LEU A 55 -33.49 12.53 -36.28
N SER A 56 -32.33 13.11 -35.97
CA SER A 56 -31.16 12.36 -35.54
C SER A 56 -31.21 12.18 -34.02
N ALA A 57 -31.30 10.93 -33.57
CA ALA A 57 -31.28 10.57 -32.16
C ALA A 57 -29.93 9.98 -31.78
N ARG A 58 -29.43 10.29 -30.58
CA ARG A 58 -28.26 9.62 -30.02
C ARG A 58 -28.70 8.34 -29.31
N VAL A 59 -28.23 7.21 -29.81
CA VAL A 59 -28.53 5.88 -29.27
C VAL A 59 -27.28 5.31 -28.62
N GLU A 60 -27.43 4.87 -27.37
CA GLU A 60 -26.38 4.27 -26.57
C GLU A 60 -26.59 2.75 -26.49
N ARG A 61 -25.66 1.95 -27.03
CA ARG A 61 -25.71 0.49 -26.96
C ARG A 61 -24.58 -0.08 -26.10
N PRO A 62 -24.87 -0.94 -25.10
CA PRO A 62 -23.84 -1.55 -24.29
C PRO A 62 -22.97 -2.48 -25.13
N LEU A 63 -21.65 -2.38 -24.97
CA LEU A 63 -20.67 -3.22 -25.67
C LEU A 63 -20.24 -4.44 -24.86
N GLY A 64 -20.69 -4.54 -23.60
CA GLY A 64 -20.32 -5.59 -22.68
C GLY A 64 -21.13 -5.52 -21.38
N SER A 65 -20.57 -6.08 -20.32
CA SER A 65 -21.14 -6.05 -18.99
C SER A 65 -20.49 -4.99 -18.10
N CYS A 66 -21.15 -4.67 -17.00
CA CYS A 66 -20.59 -3.79 -15.98
C CYS A 66 -19.30 -4.40 -15.41
N SER A 67 -18.26 -3.59 -15.20
CA SER A 67 -16.95 -4.04 -14.73
C SER A 67 -16.96 -4.66 -13.32
N VAL A 68 -18.08 -4.55 -12.60
CA VAL A 68 -18.27 -5.07 -11.25
C VAL A 68 -19.47 -6.00 -11.17
N ALA A 69 -19.39 -6.96 -10.25
CA ALA A 69 -20.51 -7.81 -9.89
C ALA A 69 -21.53 -7.09 -8.98
N CYS A 70 -21.06 -6.13 -8.18
CA CYS A 70 -21.84 -5.39 -7.17
C CYS A 70 -21.35 -3.94 -7.08
N GLY A 71 -22.20 -3.04 -6.61
CA GLY A 71 -21.91 -1.63 -6.43
C GLY A 71 -21.81 -0.84 -7.72
N VAL A 72 -21.02 0.24 -7.67
CA VAL A 72 -20.73 1.12 -8.81
C VAL A 72 -19.53 0.61 -9.58
N GLY A 73 -19.63 0.56 -10.91
CA GLY A 73 -18.55 0.23 -11.82
C GLY A 73 -18.61 1.03 -13.12
N ALA A 74 -17.88 0.56 -14.13
CA ALA A 74 -17.81 1.16 -15.45
C ALA A 74 -18.39 0.21 -16.52
N LEU A 75 -19.12 0.77 -17.47
CA LEU A 75 -19.67 0.08 -18.64
C LEU A 75 -19.24 0.80 -19.91
N GLU A 76 -18.72 0.03 -20.87
CA GLU A 76 -18.44 0.56 -22.20
C GLU A 76 -19.70 0.54 -23.07
N VAL A 77 -19.97 1.68 -23.69
CA VAL A 77 -21.18 1.93 -24.48
C VAL A 77 -20.77 2.54 -25.83
N ALA A 78 -21.34 2.03 -26.92
CA ALA A 78 -21.28 2.68 -28.21
C ALA A 78 -22.39 3.73 -28.30
N SER A 79 -22.00 5.00 -28.29
CA SER A 79 -22.89 6.13 -28.53
C SER A 79 -22.89 6.44 -30.02
N CYS A 80 -23.97 6.09 -30.72
CA CYS A 80 -24.15 6.31 -32.16
C CYS A 80 -25.15 7.43 -32.42
N LEU A 81 -24.91 8.24 -33.45
CA LEU A 81 -25.95 9.09 -34.03
C LEU A 81 -26.73 8.26 -35.05
N GLU A 82 -28.02 8.05 -34.80
CA GLU A 82 -28.92 7.38 -35.74
C GLU A 82 -29.85 8.41 -36.36
N THR A 83 -29.93 8.40 -37.68
CA THR A 83 -30.84 9.23 -38.46
C THR A 83 -31.87 8.30 -39.11
N GLN A 84 -33.15 8.63 -38.99
CA GLN A 84 -34.27 7.76 -39.41
C GLN A 84 -34.05 7.21 -40.84
N GLY A 85 -33.97 5.89 -40.99
CA GLY A 85 -33.81 5.21 -42.29
C GLY A 85 -32.38 5.03 -42.80
N THR A 86 -31.35 5.39 -42.03
CA THR A 86 -29.93 5.21 -42.43
C THR A 86 -29.13 4.44 -41.38
N GLU A 87 -28.13 3.68 -41.85
CA GLU A 87 -27.22 2.93 -40.99
C GLU A 87 -26.41 3.90 -40.08
N PRO A 88 -26.21 3.57 -38.78
CA PRO A 88 -25.55 4.47 -37.82
C PRO A 88 -24.16 4.89 -38.31
N THR A 89 -24.04 6.16 -38.69
CA THR A 89 -22.90 6.65 -39.46
C THR A 89 -21.73 7.12 -38.58
N GLN A 90 -21.99 7.37 -37.29
CA GLN A 90 -20.97 7.88 -36.36
C GLN A 90 -21.15 7.33 -34.95
N CYS A 91 -20.42 6.26 -34.62
CA CYS A 91 -20.39 5.65 -33.29
C CYS A 91 -19.09 5.97 -32.55
N ARG A 92 -19.19 6.43 -31.30
CA ARG A 92 -18.05 6.60 -30.40
C ARG A 92 -18.17 5.66 -29.21
N LYS A 93 -17.06 5.02 -28.83
CA LYS A 93 -16.97 4.30 -27.56
C LYS A 93 -16.83 5.30 -26.42
N VAL A 94 -17.74 5.21 -25.45
CA VAL A 94 -17.74 6.03 -24.24
C VAL A 94 -17.87 5.14 -23.02
N THR A 95 -17.27 5.55 -21.91
CA THR A 95 -17.42 4.87 -20.61
C THR A 95 -18.50 5.56 -19.81
N ARG A 96 -19.49 4.79 -19.34
CA ARG A 96 -20.57 5.26 -18.47
C ARG A 96 -20.48 4.56 -17.11
N PRO A 97 -20.88 5.22 -16.02
CA PRO A 97 -21.04 4.55 -14.74
C PRO A 97 -22.19 3.53 -14.83
N CYS A 98 -22.02 2.36 -14.23
CA CYS A 98 -23.05 1.36 -14.09
C CYS A 98 -23.26 1.02 -12.61
N LEU A 99 -24.50 0.71 -12.25
CA LEU A 99 -24.89 0.30 -10.90
C LEU A 99 -25.40 -1.14 -10.93
N ARG A 100 -24.90 -1.96 -10.01
CA ARG A 100 -25.39 -3.31 -9.74
C ARG A 100 -26.04 -3.34 -8.36
N ARG A 101 -26.16 -4.53 -7.75
CA ARG A 101 -26.66 -4.64 -6.38
C ARG A 101 -25.74 -3.86 -5.44
N ALA A 102 -26.30 -3.02 -4.58
CA ALA A 102 -25.51 -2.21 -3.65
C ALA A 102 -24.73 -3.06 -2.65
N ASP A 103 -25.31 -4.18 -2.20
CA ASP A 103 -24.63 -5.11 -1.28
C ASP A 103 -23.54 -5.91 -2.01
N CYS A 104 -22.31 -5.70 -1.57
CA CYS A 104 -21.12 -6.38 -2.06
C CYS A 104 -20.62 -7.49 -1.12
N GLY A 105 -21.35 -7.79 -0.05
CA GLY A 105 -21.04 -8.85 0.90
C GLY A 105 -19.82 -8.55 1.78
N VAL A 106 -19.18 -9.63 2.23
CA VAL A 106 -18.10 -9.61 3.22
C VAL A 106 -16.74 -9.85 2.56
N ARG A 107 -15.74 -9.06 2.95
CA ARG A 107 -14.35 -9.17 2.50
C ARG A 107 -13.42 -9.38 3.69
N ALA A 108 -12.76 -10.53 3.75
CA ALA A 108 -11.77 -10.81 4.78
C ALA A 108 -10.39 -10.30 4.34
N VAL A 109 -9.73 -9.53 5.21
CA VAL A 109 -8.37 -9.02 5.01
C VAL A 109 -7.52 -9.49 6.18
N SER A 110 -6.37 -10.11 5.90
CA SER A 110 -5.42 -10.56 6.93
C SER A 110 -4.12 -9.79 6.78
N VAL A 111 -3.64 -9.18 7.86
CA VAL A 111 -2.36 -8.46 7.91
C VAL A 111 -1.52 -8.95 9.07
N VAL A 112 -0.20 -8.92 8.92
CA VAL A 112 0.73 -9.23 10.00
C VAL A 112 0.88 -8.01 10.92
N SER A 113 0.88 -8.23 12.23
CA SER A 113 1.08 -7.17 13.22
C SER A 113 2.37 -6.40 12.92
N GLY A 114 2.30 -5.08 12.98
CA GLY A 114 3.42 -4.19 12.63
C GLY A 114 3.41 -3.70 11.18
N HIS A 115 2.71 -4.38 10.26
CA HIS A 115 2.69 -4.01 8.84
C HIS A 115 1.56 -3.05 8.49
N GLY A 116 1.70 -2.31 7.39
CA GLY A 116 0.64 -1.45 6.88
C GLY A 116 -0.56 -2.25 6.36
N ALA A 117 -1.76 -1.68 6.51
CA ALA A 117 -3.00 -2.23 5.98
C ALA A 117 -3.88 -1.12 5.42
N ALA A 118 -4.70 -1.43 4.41
CA ALA A 118 -5.72 -0.53 3.90
C ALA A 118 -7.00 -1.31 3.56
N LEU A 119 -8.15 -0.72 3.87
CA LEU A 119 -9.47 -1.16 3.43
C LEU A 119 -9.99 -0.14 2.43
N ASP A 120 -10.00 -0.53 1.17
CA ASP A 120 -10.46 0.33 0.07
C ASP A 120 -11.92 0.00 -0.27
N CYS A 121 -12.80 0.96 -0.02
CA CYS A 121 -14.23 0.80 -0.29
C CYS A 121 -14.52 0.84 -1.80
N LEU A 122 -13.75 1.65 -2.52
CA LEU A 122 -13.75 1.69 -3.97
C LEU A 122 -12.62 0.79 -4.46
N GLY A 123 -12.94 -0.23 -5.26
CA GLY A 123 -11.92 -1.04 -5.88
C GLY A 123 -11.26 -0.30 -7.05
N PRO A 124 -10.22 -0.89 -7.67
CA PRO A 124 -9.48 -0.27 -8.76
C PRO A 124 -10.33 0.11 -9.97
N GLU A 125 -11.48 -0.55 -10.15
CA GLU A 125 -12.47 -0.26 -11.19
C GLU A 125 -12.98 1.19 -11.19
N MET A 126 -12.95 1.85 -10.03
CA MET A 126 -13.49 3.19 -9.83
C MET A 126 -12.50 4.29 -10.17
N ALA A 127 -11.23 3.94 -10.46
CA ALA A 127 -10.24 4.90 -10.94
C ALA A 127 -10.65 5.59 -12.26
N ARG A 128 -11.61 5.00 -13.00
CA ARG A 128 -12.12 5.51 -14.28
C ARG A 128 -13.38 6.38 -14.15
N VAL A 129 -13.86 6.62 -12.93
CA VAL A 129 -15.10 7.34 -12.68
C VAL A 129 -14.82 8.48 -11.71
N ASP A 130 -15.42 9.64 -11.97
CA ASP A 130 -15.27 10.82 -11.13
C ASP A 130 -15.88 10.58 -9.73
N LEU A 131 -15.05 10.75 -8.70
CA LEU A 131 -15.42 10.52 -7.32
C LEU A 131 -16.14 11.71 -6.67
N ALA A 132 -16.14 12.89 -7.31
CA ALA A 132 -16.74 14.11 -6.76
C ALA A 132 -18.26 14.01 -6.48
N GLY A 133 -18.93 13.03 -7.11
CA GLY A 133 -20.34 12.73 -6.91
C GLY A 133 -20.65 11.77 -5.76
N PHE A 134 -19.66 11.24 -5.04
CA PHE A 134 -19.85 10.20 -4.03
C PHE A 134 -19.51 10.68 -2.62
N SER A 135 -20.19 10.13 -1.63
CA SER A 135 -19.85 10.31 -0.22
C SER A 135 -19.70 8.96 0.48
N PHE A 136 -18.84 8.93 1.48
CA PHE A 136 -18.41 7.72 2.17
C PHE A 136 -18.74 7.81 3.65
N ALA A 137 -19.38 6.79 4.17
CA ALA A 137 -19.64 6.65 5.59
C ALA A 137 -19.01 5.35 6.08
N TRP A 138 -18.05 5.49 6.99
CA TRP A 138 -17.42 4.37 7.66
C TRP A 138 -17.99 4.16 9.04
N ARG A 139 -18.13 2.89 9.37
CA ARG A 139 -18.61 2.40 10.64
C ARG A 139 -17.65 1.25 11.04
N TRP A 140 -17.16 1.16 12.27
CA TRP A 140 -16.33 0.00 12.70
C TRP A 140 -16.59 -0.50 14.12
N ALA A 141 -16.28 -1.78 14.32
CA ALA A 141 -16.41 -2.52 15.56
C ALA A 141 -15.02 -3.10 15.93
N PRO A 142 -14.22 -2.39 16.75
CA PRO A 142 -12.88 -2.83 17.10
C PRO A 142 -12.93 -4.02 18.07
N GLY A 143 -12.01 -4.97 17.92
CA GLY A 143 -11.86 -6.14 18.82
C GLY A 143 -12.82 -7.30 18.57
N ALA A 144 -13.86 -7.13 17.75
CA ALA A 144 -14.75 -8.23 17.35
C ALA A 144 -14.29 -8.84 16.02
N VAL A 145 -13.42 -9.82 16.11
CA VAL A 145 -12.96 -10.64 14.98
C VAL A 145 -13.73 -11.95 15.02
N THR A 146 -14.90 -11.99 14.40
CA THR A 146 -15.58 -13.27 14.18
C THR A 146 -15.16 -13.85 12.84
N GLU A 147 -14.95 -15.16 12.80
CA GLU A 147 -14.75 -15.90 11.55
C GLU A 147 -16.07 -16.22 10.86
N ASP A 148 -17.20 -16.03 11.57
CA ASP A 148 -18.55 -16.23 11.08
C ASP A 148 -19.22 -14.87 10.79
N PRO A 149 -19.50 -14.54 9.51
CA PRO A 149 -20.11 -13.26 9.14
C PRO A 149 -21.54 -13.06 9.69
N SER A 150 -22.21 -14.12 10.17
CA SER A 150 -23.56 -14.03 10.75
C SER A 150 -23.58 -13.49 12.19
N GLU A 151 -22.42 -13.47 12.87
CA GLU A 151 -22.28 -13.02 14.26
C GLU A 151 -21.89 -11.54 14.40
N ILE A 152 -21.76 -10.81 13.29
CA ILE A 152 -21.41 -9.38 13.29
C ILE A 152 -22.63 -8.56 13.75
N ARG A 153 -22.91 -8.60 15.05
CA ARG A 153 -23.96 -7.83 15.75
C ARG A 153 -23.42 -6.63 16.51
N VAL A 154 -22.22 -6.17 16.19
CA VAL A 154 -21.57 -5.12 16.97
C VAL A 154 -22.07 -3.74 16.52
N PRO A 155 -22.36 -2.81 17.44
CA PRO A 155 -22.60 -1.43 17.07
C PRO A 155 -21.31 -0.80 16.54
N LEU A 156 -21.34 -0.35 15.30
CA LEU A 156 -20.17 0.25 14.66
C LEU A 156 -20.10 1.77 14.95
N ALA A 157 -18.93 2.25 15.39
CA ALA A 157 -18.60 3.65 15.64
C ALA A 157 -18.31 4.43 14.34
N PRO A 158 -18.65 5.73 14.24
CA PRO A 158 -18.49 6.53 13.01
C PRO A 158 -17.04 6.97 12.75
N ALA A 159 -16.61 6.98 11.47
CA ALA A 159 -15.28 7.40 11.03
C ALA A 159 -15.29 8.63 10.12
N PRO A 160 -14.10 9.21 9.84
CA PRO A 160 -13.94 10.23 8.81
C PRO A 160 -14.50 9.75 7.47
N PRO A 161 -15.13 10.65 6.69
CA PRO A 161 -15.62 10.33 5.36
C PRO A 161 -14.43 10.23 4.39
N SER A 162 -13.95 9.02 4.15
CA SER A 162 -12.87 8.73 3.20
C SER A 162 -13.23 7.55 2.31
N SER A 163 -12.63 7.46 1.12
CA SER A 163 -12.78 6.28 0.26
C SER A 163 -12.06 5.05 0.80
N SER A 164 -11.09 5.25 1.69
CA SER A 164 -10.27 4.19 2.30
C SER A 164 -9.94 4.44 3.77
N LEU A 165 -9.79 3.37 4.53
CA LEU A 165 -9.23 3.37 5.87
C LEU A 165 -7.86 2.71 5.83
N SER A 166 -6.81 3.40 6.29
CA SER A 166 -5.45 2.86 6.28
C SER A 166 -4.75 2.99 7.63
N TRP A 167 -3.90 2.00 7.91
CA TRP A 167 -3.03 1.94 9.07
C TRP A 167 -1.60 1.86 8.58
N ARG A 168 -0.72 2.73 9.10
CA ARG A 168 0.72 2.63 8.84
C ARG A 168 1.34 1.38 9.46
N SER A 169 0.80 0.98 10.61
CA SER A 169 1.20 -0.22 11.34
C SER A 169 -0.05 -0.79 12.02
N ALA A 170 -0.58 -1.88 11.46
CA ALA A 170 -1.73 -2.58 11.99
C ALA A 170 -1.31 -3.37 13.23
N THR A 171 -2.01 -3.16 14.34
CA THR A 171 -1.84 -3.91 15.59
C THR A 171 -3.12 -4.67 15.88
N GLU A 172 -3.13 -5.55 16.88
CA GLU A 172 -4.32 -6.30 17.29
C GLU A 172 -5.55 -5.41 17.52
N ARG A 173 -5.36 -4.15 17.96
CA ARG A 173 -6.44 -3.17 18.14
C ARG A 173 -7.14 -2.74 16.84
N ALA A 174 -6.46 -2.88 15.71
CA ALA A 174 -7.03 -2.65 14.39
C ALA A 174 -7.87 -3.85 13.91
N ALA A 175 -7.75 -5.01 14.55
CA ALA A 175 -8.58 -6.15 14.20
C ALA A 175 -10.05 -5.88 14.55
N GLY A 176 -10.96 -6.29 13.67
CA GLY A 176 -12.38 -6.06 13.84
C GLY A 176 -13.18 -6.06 12.56
N SER A 177 -14.44 -5.62 12.67
CA SER A 177 -15.38 -5.55 11.55
C SER A 177 -15.61 -4.10 11.12
N TYR A 178 -15.53 -3.81 9.82
CA TYR A 178 -15.63 -2.46 9.26
C TYR A 178 -16.68 -2.44 8.16
N ARG A 179 -17.62 -1.50 8.22
CA ARG A 179 -18.63 -1.31 7.17
C ARG A 179 -18.37 0.01 6.46
N CYS A 180 -18.27 -0.06 5.15
CA CYS A 180 -18.31 1.11 4.29
C CYS A 180 -19.66 1.19 3.60
N VAL A 181 -20.26 2.39 3.62
CA VAL A 181 -21.44 2.73 2.85
C VAL A 181 -21.08 3.88 1.92
N VAL A 182 -21.30 3.68 0.62
CA VAL A 182 -21.13 4.70 -0.41
C VAL A 182 -22.51 5.18 -0.84
N THR A 183 -22.69 6.49 -0.88
CA THR A 183 -23.89 7.14 -1.43
C THR A 183 -23.48 8.05 -2.59
N ALA A 184 -24.39 8.26 -3.54
CA ALA A 184 -24.17 9.16 -4.67
C ALA A 184 -25.04 10.41 -4.51
N ARG A 185 -24.55 11.57 -4.95
CA ARG A 185 -25.30 12.83 -4.92
C ARG A 185 -26.58 12.67 -5.73
N GLY A 186 -27.71 13.01 -5.12
CA GLY A 186 -29.03 12.90 -5.76
C GLY A 186 -29.62 11.49 -5.75
N VAL A 187 -28.93 10.51 -5.16
CA VAL A 187 -29.46 9.16 -4.94
C VAL A 187 -29.61 8.93 -3.43
N PRO A 188 -30.84 8.79 -2.90
CA PRO A 188 -31.06 8.61 -1.47
C PRO A 188 -30.60 7.23 -0.97
N GLU A 189 -30.60 6.24 -1.86
CA GLU A 189 -30.20 4.88 -1.54
C GLU A 189 -28.67 4.69 -1.65
N PRO A 190 -28.09 3.80 -0.83
CA PRO A 190 -26.68 3.46 -0.93
C PRO A 190 -26.39 2.77 -2.25
N VAL A 191 -25.32 3.21 -2.92
CA VAL A 191 -24.87 2.65 -4.20
C VAL A 191 -23.85 1.53 -4.03
N LYS A 192 -23.22 1.43 -2.85
CA LYS A 192 -22.32 0.33 -2.50
C LYS A 192 -22.26 0.16 -0.99
N ILE A 193 -22.34 -1.08 -0.51
CA ILE A 193 -22.18 -1.47 0.88
C ILE A 193 -21.20 -2.62 0.90
N VAL A 194 -20.10 -2.49 1.63
CA VAL A 194 -19.12 -3.56 1.83
C VAL A 194 -18.87 -3.71 3.33
N LEU A 195 -18.85 -4.96 3.78
CA LEU A 195 -18.37 -5.32 5.10
C LEU A 195 -16.97 -5.91 4.98
N PHE A 196 -16.03 -5.41 5.77
CA PHE A 196 -14.67 -5.92 5.86
C PHE A 196 -14.45 -6.56 7.23
N VAL A 197 -13.74 -7.68 7.24
CA VAL A 197 -13.24 -8.32 8.46
C VAL A 197 -11.72 -8.23 8.41
N LEU A 198 -11.14 -7.41 9.30
CA LEU A 198 -9.69 -7.26 9.40
C LEU A 198 -9.16 -8.19 10.49
N LYS A 199 -8.39 -9.18 10.09
CA LYS A 199 -7.64 -10.08 10.97
C LYS A 199 -6.20 -9.61 11.07
N VAL A 200 -5.70 -9.45 12.28
CA VAL A 200 -4.29 -9.10 12.51
C VAL A 200 -3.58 -10.31 13.11
N LYS A 201 -2.67 -10.90 12.35
CA LYS A 201 -1.85 -12.03 12.77
C LYS A 201 -0.62 -11.50 13.48
N THR A 202 -0.45 -11.78 14.77
CA THR A 202 0.87 -11.66 15.39
C THR A 202 1.82 -12.60 14.67
N LEU A 203 3.01 -12.13 14.31
CA LEU A 203 4.07 -13.01 13.82
C LEU A 203 4.39 -13.95 15.00
N GLN A 204 3.74 -15.11 15.04
CA GLN A 204 4.19 -16.17 15.91
C GLN A 204 5.54 -16.57 15.35
N LEU A 205 6.60 -16.11 16.03
CA LEU A 205 7.89 -16.74 15.88
C LEU A 205 7.64 -18.24 16.11
N PRO A 206 8.22 -19.14 15.30
CA PRO A 206 8.03 -20.60 15.45
C PRO A 206 8.43 -21.11 16.86
N PHE A 207 9.00 -20.24 17.68
CA PHE A 207 9.43 -20.52 19.03
C PHE A 207 8.40 -20.15 20.11
N ALA A 208 7.33 -19.41 19.81
CA ALA A 208 6.44 -18.89 20.84
C ALA A 208 5.73 -19.99 21.66
N ASP A 209 5.50 -21.15 21.06
CA ASP A 209 4.83 -22.30 21.70
C ASP A 209 5.78 -23.46 22.08
N THR A 210 7.09 -23.36 21.78
CA THR A 210 8.06 -24.39 22.21
C THR A 210 8.41 -24.25 23.68
N SER A 211 8.52 -25.39 24.36
CA SER A 211 8.87 -25.44 25.78
C SER A 211 10.26 -24.80 26.03
N PRO A 212 10.52 -24.25 27.23
CA PRO A 212 11.80 -23.61 27.55
C PRO A 212 13.02 -24.50 27.27
N ASP A 213 12.89 -25.81 27.51
CA ASP A 213 13.95 -26.80 27.32
C ASP A 213 14.26 -27.03 25.83
N GLU A 214 13.23 -27.04 24.99
CA GLU A 214 13.38 -27.20 23.53
C GLU A 214 14.03 -25.96 22.89
N ARG A 215 13.69 -24.76 23.38
CA ARG A 215 14.33 -23.50 22.97
C ARG A 215 15.81 -23.48 23.32
N ALA A 216 16.16 -23.94 24.53
CA ALA A 216 17.56 -24.05 24.95
C ALA A 216 18.34 -25.02 24.05
N GLY A 217 17.75 -26.16 23.70
CA GLY A 217 18.35 -27.14 22.79
C GLY A 217 18.65 -26.58 21.39
N MET A 218 17.69 -25.87 20.79
CA MET A 218 17.89 -25.27 19.46
C MET A 218 18.86 -24.09 19.47
N LEU A 219 18.83 -23.23 20.50
CA LEU A 219 19.81 -22.14 20.64
C LEU A 219 21.22 -22.69 20.81
N GLN A 220 21.37 -23.79 21.56
CA GLN A 220 22.63 -24.52 21.70
C GLN A 220 23.12 -25.05 20.34
N GLN A 221 22.23 -25.64 19.53
CA GLN A 221 22.56 -26.13 18.18
C GLN A 221 22.98 -24.99 17.24
N LEU A 222 22.27 -23.86 17.25
CA LEU A 222 22.61 -22.70 16.43
C LEU A 222 23.98 -22.12 16.85
N ALA A 223 24.23 -22.01 18.16
CA ALA A 223 25.50 -21.55 18.69
C ALA A 223 26.66 -22.47 18.29
N GLN A 224 26.45 -23.79 18.32
CA GLN A 224 27.43 -24.78 17.87
C GLN A 224 27.70 -24.67 16.36
N ALA A 225 26.67 -24.51 15.53
CA ALA A 225 26.81 -24.35 14.09
C ALA A 225 27.57 -23.06 13.73
N LEU A 226 27.26 -21.94 14.40
CA LEU A 226 27.97 -20.68 14.23
C LEU A 226 29.43 -20.79 14.69
N ALA A 227 29.69 -21.42 15.84
CA ALA A 227 31.04 -21.64 16.34
C ALA A 227 31.89 -22.50 15.38
N ALA A 228 31.29 -23.53 14.77
CA ALA A 228 31.94 -24.34 13.74
C ALA A 228 32.28 -23.51 12.50
N PHE A 229 31.32 -22.73 12.00
CA PHE A 229 31.51 -21.85 10.84
C PHE A 229 32.62 -20.81 11.06
N TYR A 230 32.64 -20.14 12.21
CA TYR A 230 33.68 -19.18 12.54
C TYR A 230 35.06 -19.82 12.67
N ARG A 231 35.14 -21.03 13.25
CA ARG A 231 36.41 -21.77 13.38
C ARG A 231 37.00 -22.12 12.02
N ASP A 232 36.16 -22.56 11.07
CA ASP A 232 36.61 -22.86 9.71
C ASP A 232 37.03 -21.59 8.97
N ARG A 233 36.30 -20.49 9.12
CA ARG A 233 36.66 -19.22 8.47
C ARG A 233 37.95 -18.62 9.03
N LEU A 234 38.20 -18.76 10.33
CA LEU A 234 39.45 -18.33 10.99
C LEU A 234 40.63 -19.22 10.59
N ARG A 235 40.45 -20.54 10.45
CA ARG A 235 41.47 -21.43 9.85
C ARG A 235 41.78 -21.01 8.41
N GLY A 236 40.75 -20.58 7.67
CA GLY A 236 40.86 -19.95 6.36
C GLY A 236 41.80 -18.74 6.32
N HIS A 237 41.73 -17.88 7.33
CA HIS A 237 42.57 -16.67 7.36
C HIS A 237 43.96 -16.96 7.95
N ALA A 238 44.08 -17.95 8.85
CA ALA A 238 45.35 -18.37 9.41
C ALA A 238 46.29 -18.99 8.36
N TRP A 239 45.78 -19.77 7.40
CA TRP A 239 46.62 -20.28 6.30
C TRP A 239 47.06 -19.15 5.36
N ALA A 240 46.18 -18.18 5.08
CA ALA A 240 46.52 -17.03 4.25
C ALA A 240 47.59 -16.15 4.90
N ALA A 241 47.48 -15.92 6.21
CA ALA A 241 48.50 -15.21 7.00
C ALA A 241 49.82 -16.00 7.06
N ALA A 242 49.79 -17.32 7.25
CA ALA A 242 50.98 -18.17 7.23
C ALA A 242 51.69 -18.16 5.86
N LEU A 243 50.93 -18.20 4.76
CA LEU A 243 51.51 -18.08 3.41
C LEU A 243 52.10 -16.69 3.15
N LEU A 244 51.48 -15.61 3.65
CA LEU A 244 52.03 -14.25 3.55
C LEU A 244 53.33 -14.11 4.35
N VAL A 245 53.42 -14.72 5.53
CA VAL A 245 54.67 -14.75 6.32
C VAL A 245 55.74 -15.54 5.57
N LEU A 246 55.42 -16.74 5.05
CA LEU A 246 56.38 -17.54 4.28
C LEU A 246 56.83 -16.83 2.98
N ALA A 247 55.93 -16.14 2.27
CA ALA A 247 56.27 -15.35 1.10
C ALA A 247 57.12 -14.12 1.45
N GLY A 248 56.82 -13.45 2.57
CA GLY A 248 57.59 -12.31 3.08
C GLY A 248 59.01 -12.67 3.52
N PHE A 249 59.22 -13.88 4.05
CA PHE A 249 60.57 -14.39 4.39
C PHE A 249 61.33 -14.98 3.19
N GLY A 250 60.65 -15.42 2.12
CA GLY A 250 61.31 -15.94 0.91
C GLY A 250 61.98 -14.86 0.04
N LEU A 251 61.40 -13.66 -0.02
CA LEU A 251 61.91 -12.53 -0.81
C LEU A 251 63.30 -12.01 -0.36
N PRO A 252 63.62 -11.83 0.93
CA PRO A 252 64.93 -11.35 1.35
C PRO A 252 66.05 -12.39 1.18
N VAL A 253 65.75 -13.69 1.29
CA VAL A 253 66.76 -14.76 1.12
C VAL A 253 67.16 -14.92 -0.35
N ALA A 254 66.21 -14.77 -1.28
CA ALA A 254 66.51 -14.78 -2.71
C ALA A 254 67.38 -13.58 -3.13
N TRP A 255 67.16 -12.40 -2.53
CA TRP A 255 67.96 -11.20 -2.77
C TRP A 255 69.39 -11.33 -2.22
N LEU A 256 69.55 -11.92 -1.02
CA LEU A 256 70.86 -12.22 -0.43
C LEU A 256 71.66 -13.26 -1.25
N CYS A 257 71.00 -14.28 -1.80
CA CYS A 257 71.65 -15.25 -2.69
C CYS A 257 72.09 -14.66 -4.04
N LEU A 258 71.31 -13.74 -4.61
CA LEU A 258 71.68 -13.02 -5.83
C LEU A 258 72.86 -12.06 -5.59
N ALA A 259 72.89 -11.37 -4.44
CA ALA A 259 74.02 -10.53 -4.06
C ALA A 259 75.32 -11.33 -3.83
N ALA A 260 75.23 -12.54 -3.26
CA ALA A 260 76.40 -13.39 -2.99
C ALA A 260 77.01 -14.03 -4.27
N ARG A 261 76.24 -14.25 -5.34
CA ARG A 261 76.75 -14.86 -6.59
C ARG A 261 77.44 -13.88 -7.54
N CYS A 262 77.30 -12.57 -7.34
CA CYS A 262 78.00 -11.57 -8.15
C CYS A 262 79.43 -11.24 -7.65
N GLY A 263 79.86 -11.78 -6.50
CA GLY A 263 81.14 -11.43 -5.86
C GLY A 263 82.34 -12.35 -6.11
N ARG A 264 82.26 -13.37 -6.98
CA ARG A 264 83.38 -14.29 -7.27
C ARG A 264 83.79 -14.28 -8.73
N ARG A 265 84.30 -13.14 -9.19
CA ARG A 265 85.18 -13.03 -10.36
C ARG A 265 86.28 -12.03 -10.02
N GLY A 266 87.50 -12.53 -9.86
CA GLY A 266 88.73 -11.75 -9.71
C GLY A 266 89.44 -11.97 -8.37
N GLN A 267 90.48 -12.80 -8.37
CA GLN A 267 91.82 -12.43 -7.89
C GLN A 267 92.79 -13.60 -8.13
N ASP A 268 93.83 -13.33 -8.94
CA ASP A 268 94.94 -14.19 -9.35
C ASP A 268 96.06 -14.37 -8.28
N ASP A 269 97.02 -15.24 -8.65
CA ASP A 269 98.44 -15.37 -8.24
C ASP A 269 98.82 -16.12 -6.94
N GLY A 270 99.83 -17.01 -6.89
CA GLY A 270 100.78 -17.53 -7.89
C GLY A 270 101.85 -18.47 -7.26
N THR A 271 102.36 -19.43 -8.06
CA THR A 271 103.76 -19.99 -8.19
C THR A 271 104.62 -20.43 -6.96
N PRO A 272 105.82 -21.05 -7.11
CA PRO A 272 106.33 -22.10 -8.05
C PRO A 272 107.16 -23.21 -7.32
N VAL A 273 107.50 -24.35 -7.96
CA VAL A 273 108.73 -25.15 -7.65
C VAL A 273 109.25 -25.90 -8.90
N LEU A 274 110.53 -25.65 -9.23
CA LEU A 274 111.49 -26.42 -10.07
C LEU A 274 112.42 -27.20 -9.11
N PRO A 275 113.15 -28.27 -9.49
CA PRO A 275 113.94 -28.41 -10.74
C PRO A 275 113.61 -29.63 -11.62
#